data_AF-A0A2E5W4C2-F1
#
_entry.id   AF-A0A2E5W4C2-F1
#
_cell.length_a   1.000
_cell.length_b   1.000
_cell.length_c   1.000
_cell.angle_alpha   90.00
_cell.angle_beta   90.00
_cell.angle_gamma   90.00
#
_symmetry.space_group_name_H-M   'P 1'
#
loop_
_entity.id
_entity.type
_entity.pdbx_description
1 polymer ?
#
loop_
_entity_poly.entity_id
_entity_poly.type
_entity_poly.pdbx_seq_one_letter_code
_entity_poly.pdbx_strand_id
1 'polypeptide(L)'
;MARIVCIILFSFNCAPPVDYFGNNVDLSSERIYLTRLRNDDKNKDKYILVFNEQRGNPTKLTETKKHNTLIRYINLIMGYYGYTDYNIINERVQGIIEPRYYVTLIFQ
;
A
#
# COMPACT_ATOMS: atom_id res chain seq x y z
N MET A 1 -4.57 52.06 -16.28
CA MET A 1 -4.34 50.79 -17.00
C MET A 1 -3.66 49.81 -16.07
N ALA A 2 -4.42 48.96 -15.39
CA ALA A 2 -3.86 47.94 -14.51
C ALA A 2 -3.40 46.75 -15.38
N ARG A 3 -2.09 46.57 -15.50
CA ARG A 3 -1.52 45.39 -16.18
C ARG A 3 -1.69 44.18 -15.25
N ILE A 4 -2.61 43.30 -15.63
CA ILE A 4 -2.79 41.98 -15.06
C ILE A 4 -1.53 41.18 -15.38
N VAL A 5 -0.72 40.88 -14.36
CA VAL A 5 0.34 39.87 -14.44
C VAL A 5 -0.25 38.59 -13.86
N CYS A 6 -0.78 37.72 -14.72
CA CYS A 6 -1.19 36.37 -14.34
C CYS A 6 0.06 35.53 -14.02
N ILE A 7 0.32 35.32 -12.73
CA ILE A 7 1.30 34.35 -12.25
C ILE A 7 0.67 32.96 -12.43
N ILE A 8 1.01 32.27 -13.52
CA ILE A 8 0.66 30.86 -13.71
C ILE A 8 1.77 30.03 -13.07
N LEU A 9 1.58 29.64 -11.81
CA LEU A 9 2.35 28.58 -11.15
C LEU A 9 1.53 27.29 -11.18
N PHE A 10 1.54 26.58 -12.31
CA PHE A 10 1.09 25.19 -12.39
C PHE A 10 2.30 24.26 -12.51
N SER A 11 3.13 24.22 -11.48
CA SER A 11 4.03 23.09 -11.27
C SER A 11 3.24 21.96 -10.62
N PHE A 12 2.56 21.15 -11.44
CA PHE A 12 2.01 19.85 -11.03
C PHE A 12 3.16 18.87 -10.80
N ASN A 13 3.97 19.09 -9.76
CA ASN A 13 4.76 18.00 -9.19
C ASN A 13 3.78 17.12 -8.44
N CYS A 14 3.14 16.20 -9.15
CA CYS A 14 2.43 15.10 -8.51
C CYS A 14 3.49 14.30 -7.78
N ALA A 15 3.64 14.55 -6.47
CA ALA A 15 4.57 13.81 -5.64
C ALA A 15 4.24 12.31 -5.78
N PRO A 16 5.25 11.44 -5.95
CA PRO A 16 4.99 10.01 -6.01
C PRO A 16 4.28 9.57 -4.73
N PRO A 17 3.41 8.55 -4.81
CA PRO A 17 2.81 7.99 -3.61
C PRO A 17 3.91 7.51 -2.66
N VAL A 18 3.68 7.68 -1.38
CA VAL A 18 4.60 7.29 -0.32
C VAL A 18 3.97 6.13 0.46
N ASP A 19 4.77 5.10 0.75
CA ASP A 19 4.32 3.95 1.55
C ASP A 19 4.27 4.27 3.06
N TYR A 20 3.81 3.30 3.83
CA TYR A 20 3.74 3.36 5.29
C TYR A 20 5.10 3.65 5.96
N PHE A 21 6.21 3.27 5.32
CA PHE A 21 7.56 3.45 5.84
C PHE A 21 8.24 4.75 5.35
N GLY A 22 7.56 5.56 4.54
CA GLY A 22 8.11 6.81 4.01
C GLY A 22 8.88 6.67 2.70
N ASN A 23 8.83 5.50 2.03
CA ASN A 23 9.51 5.28 0.75
C ASN A 23 8.65 5.74 -0.42
N ASN A 24 9.29 6.27 -1.46
CA ASN A 24 8.62 6.55 -2.73
C ASN A 24 8.22 5.23 -3.41
N VAL A 25 6.97 5.17 -3.87
CA VAL A 25 6.39 3.99 -4.50
C VAL A 25 6.28 4.20 -6.00
N ASP A 26 6.80 3.24 -6.76
CA ASP A 26 6.48 3.09 -8.17
C ASP A 26 5.31 2.10 -8.36
N LEU A 27 4.10 2.64 -8.45
CA LEU A 27 2.88 1.85 -8.62
C LEU A 27 2.87 1.00 -9.90
N SER A 28 3.64 1.38 -10.93
CA SER A 28 3.71 0.62 -12.18
C SER A 28 4.42 -0.72 -12.02
N SER A 29 5.39 -0.79 -11.10
CA SER A 29 6.17 -1.98 -10.82
C SER A 29 5.60 -2.80 -9.65
N GLU A 30 5.10 -2.15 -8.60
CA GLU A 30 4.74 -2.81 -7.33
C GLU A 30 3.26 -3.25 -7.25
N ARG A 31 2.36 -2.66 -8.05
CA ARG A 31 0.90 -2.88 -8.09
C ARG A 31 0.13 -2.55 -6.81
N ILE A 32 0.70 -2.77 -5.63
CA ILE A 32 0.13 -2.37 -4.34
C ILE A 32 1.20 -1.66 -3.51
N TYR A 33 0.78 -0.82 -2.56
CA TYR A 33 1.68 -0.30 -1.53
C TYR A 33 0.95 -0.15 -0.21
N LEU A 34 1.67 -0.40 0.87
CA LEU A 34 1.11 -0.36 2.21
C LEU A 34 0.83 1.09 2.58
N THR A 35 -0.41 1.39 2.95
CA THR A 35 -0.81 2.73 3.39
C THR A 35 -1.04 2.80 4.88
N ARG A 36 -1.52 1.69 5.49
CA ARG A 36 -1.77 1.62 6.93
C ARG A 36 -1.50 0.22 7.45
N LEU A 37 -0.94 0.16 8.64
CA LEU A 37 -0.86 -1.03 9.49
C LEU A 37 -1.76 -0.81 10.70
N ARG A 38 -2.66 -1.74 11.00
CA ARG A 38 -3.56 -1.67 12.16
C ARG A 38 -3.41 -2.93 13.00
N ASN A 39 -3.22 -2.77 14.30
CA ASN A 39 -3.25 -3.87 15.26
C ASN A 39 -4.70 -4.20 15.64
N ASP A 40 -4.99 -5.45 15.99
CA ASP A 40 -6.27 -5.89 16.54
C ASP A 40 -6.30 -5.70 18.06
N ASP A 41 -7.26 -4.95 18.58
CA ASP A 41 -7.35 -4.62 20.01
C ASP A 41 -7.41 -5.85 20.95
N LYS A 42 -7.83 -7.01 20.44
CA LYS A 42 -7.98 -8.25 21.23
C LYS A 42 -6.81 -9.20 21.07
N ASN A 43 -6.14 -9.19 19.91
CA ASN A 43 -5.00 -10.05 19.63
C ASN A 43 -3.82 -9.20 19.13
N LYS A 44 -2.82 -9.03 20.01
CA LYS A 44 -1.64 -8.20 19.76
C LYS A 44 -0.81 -8.64 18.56
N ASP A 45 -0.90 -9.91 18.17
CA ASP A 45 -0.15 -10.45 17.04
C ASP A 45 -0.97 -10.45 15.75
N LYS A 46 -2.23 -10.03 15.81
CA LYS A 46 -3.12 -9.92 14.66
C LYS A 46 -3.10 -8.50 14.10
N TYR A 47 -2.89 -8.41 12.80
CA TYR A 47 -2.80 -7.15 12.08
C TYR A 47 -3.69 -7.12 10.85
N ILE A 48 -4.15 -5.92 10.51
CA ILE A 48 -4.80 -5.59 9.25
C ILE A 48 -3.87 -4.65 8.49
N LEU A 49 -3.34 -5.13 7.38
CA LEU A 49 -2.56 -4.37 6.42
C LEU A 49 -3.52 -3.80 5.38
N VAL A 50 -3.45 -2.49 5.16
CA VAL A 50 -4.28 -1.77 4.20
C VAL A 50 -3.42 -1.26 3.07
N PHE A 51 -3.64 -1.79 1.89
CA PHE A 51 -2.93 -1.43 0.68
C PHE A 51 -3.82 -0.58 -0.23
N ASN A 52 -3.20 0.37 -0.92
CA ASN A 52 -3.78 0.94 -2.13
C ASN A 52 -3.27 0.15 -3.33
N GLU A 53 -4.18 -0.19 -4.25
CA GLU A 53 -3.90 -0.98 -5.44
C GLU A 53 -3.96 -0.14 -6.72
N GLN A 54 -3.10 -0.46 -7.68
CA GLN A 54 -3.12 0.14 -9.01
C GLN A 54 -4.43 -0.24 -9.72
N ARG A 55 -5.11 0.75 -10.29
CA ARG A 55 -6.30 0.52 -11.11
C ARG A 55 -5.99 -0.30 -12.37
N GLY A 56 -7.02 -0.99 -12.86
CA GLY A 56 -7.02 -1.68 -14.14
C GLY A 56 -7.38 -3.16 -14.00
N ASN A 57 -7.31 -3.88 -15.12
CA ASN A 57 -7.61 -5.30 -15.13
C ASN A 57 -6.38 -6.11 -14.71
N PRO A 58 -6.51 -7.00 -13.71
CA PRO A 58 -5.42 -7.86 -13.30
C PRO A 58 -5.11 -8.89 -14.38
N THR A 59 -3.83 -9.05 -14.68
CA THR A 59 -3.27 -10.19 -15.43
C THR A 59 -2.52 -11.10 -14.46
N LYS A 60 -2.21 -12.33 -14.90
CA LYS A 60 -1.42 -13.27 -14.08
C LYS A 60 -0.09 -12.65 -13.60
N LEU A 61 0.62 -11.96 -14.50
CA LEU A 61 1.88 -11.29 -14.16
C LEU A 61 1.70 -10.24 -13.07
N THR A 62 0.61 -9.48 -13.13
CA THR A 62 0.37 -8.40 -12.17
C THR A 62 -0.07 -8.93 -10.81
N GLU A 63 -0.81 -10.05 -10.77
CA GLU A 63 -1.13 -10.74 -9.52
C GLU A 63 0.14 -11.29 -8.85
N THR A 64 1.07 -11.85 -9.63
CA THR A 64 2.37 -12.27 -9.09
C THR A 64 3.16 -11.10 -8.51
N LYS A 65 3.19 -9.95 -9.19
CA LYS A 65 3.85 -8.73 -8.67
C LYS A 65 3.20 -8.23 -7.37
N LYS A 66 1.87 -8.22 -7.33
CA LYS A 66 1.10 -7.87 -6.13
C LYS A 66 1.44 -8.78 -4.95
N HIS A 67 1.46 -10.10 -5.17
CA HIS A 67 1.80 -11.08 -4.15
C HIS A 67 3.24 -10.93 -3.64
N ASN A 68 4.21 -10.77 -4.54
CA ASN A 68 5.60 -10.54 -4.16
C ASN A 68 5.76 -9.27 -3.32
N THR A 69 5.04 -8.21 -3.69
CA THR A 69 5.04 -6.94 -2.95
C THR A 69 4.40 -7.11 -1.57
N LEU A 70 3.29 -7.85 -1.46
CA LEU A 70 2.68 -8.20 -0.17
C LEU A 70 3.70 -8.91 0.74
N ILE A 71 4.34 -9.97 0.25
CA ILE A 71 5.33 -10.73 1.03
C ILE A 71 6.48 -9.82 1.47
N ARG A 72 6.97 -8.94 0.59
CA ARG A 72 8.03 -7.98 0.94
C ARG A 72 7.62 -7.09 2.11
N TYR A 73 6.41 -6.54 2.10
CA TYR A 73 5.90 -5.73 3.21
C TYR A 73 5.72 -6.55 4.49
N ILE A 74 5.21 -7.77 4.40
CA ILE A 74 5.07 -8.68 5.55
C ILE A 74 6.45 -8.93 6.18
N ASN A 75 7.45 -9.29 5.38
CA ASN A 75 8.81 -9.54 5.87
C ASN A 75 9.45 -8.29 6.50
N LEU A 76 9.20 -7.10 5.95
CA LEU A 76 9.66 -5.84 6.54
C LEU A 76 9.02 -5.60 7.92
N ILE A 77 7.71 -5.81 8.02
CA ILE A 77 6.97 -5.69 9.29
C ILE A 77 7.51 -6.70 10.31
N MET A 78 7.69 -7.96 9.90
CA MET A 78 8.27 -8.99 10.76
C MET A 78 9.65 -8.60 11.28
N GLY A 79 10.54 -8.14 10.40
CA GLY A 79 11.87 -7.67 10.78
C GLY A 79 11.83 -6.47 11.73
N TYR A 80 10.88 -5.55 11.55
CA TYR A 80 10.73 -4.38 12.40
C TYR A 80 10.19 -4.72 13.80
N TYR A 81 9.23 -5.64 13.89
CA TYR A 81 8.56 -6.01 15.14
C TYR A 81 9.11 -7.28 15.81
N GLY A 82 10.06 -7.97 15.18
CA GLY A 82 10.74 -9.14 15.73
C GLY A 82 9.98 -10.46 15.56
N TYR A 83 9.09 -10.56 14.58
CA TYR A 83 8.36 -11.80 14.26
C TYR A 83 9.15 -12.70 13.31
N THR A 84 8.86 -14.00 13.36
CA THR A 84 9.58 -15.03 12.59
C THR A 84 8.69 -15.80 11.63
N ASP A 85 7.38 -15.82 11.88
CA ASP A 85 6.40 -16.42 10.98
C ASP A 85 5.12 -15.57 10.86
N TYR A 86 4.29 -15.88 9.87
CA TYR A 86 3.00 -15.26 9.66
C TYR A 86 1.99 -16.21 9.03
N ASN A 87 0.71 -15.98 9.31
CA ASN A 87 -0.39 -16.66 8.65
C ASN A 87 -1.41 -15.65 8.15
N ILE A 88 -1.72 -15.68 6.85
CA ILE A 88 -2.78 -14.86 6.24
C ILE A 88 -4.12 -15.50 6.54
N ILE A 89 -4.96 -14.80 7.30
CA ILE A 89 -6.31 -15.27 7.67
C ILE A 89 -7.32 -14.91 6.57
N ASN A 90 -7.18 -13.72 6.00
CA ASN A 90 -8.18 -13.18 5.09
C ASN A 90 -7.59 -12.12 4.16
N GLU A 91 -8.12 -12.09 2.95
CA GLU A 91 -7.82 -11.10 1.93
C GLU A 91 -9.12 -10.55 1.35
N ARG A 92 -9.22 -9.23 1.22
CA ARG A 92 -10.41 -8.57 0.67
C ARG A 92 -10.04 -7.35 -0.15
N VAL A 93 -10.66 -7.19 -1.30
CA VAL A 93 -10.63 -5.93 -2.07
C VAL A 93 -11.91 -5.15 -1.82
N GLN A 94 -11.81 -3.84 -1.56
CA GLN A 94 -12.96 -2.93 -1.45
C GLN A 94 -12.68 -1.61 -2.17
N GLY A 95 -13.74 -0.98 -2.66
CA GLY A 95 -13.65 0.31 -3.35
C GLY A 95 -13.42 0.12 -4.85
N ILE A 96 -14.18 0.89 -5.64
CA ILE A 96 -14.10 0.87 -7.12
C ILE A 96 -13.15 1.97 -7.60
N ILE A 97 -13.19 3.14 -6.93
CA ILE A 97 -12.41 4.33 -7.32
C ILE A 97 -10.98 4.25 -6.76
N GLU A 98 -10.81 3.87 -5.51
CA GLU A 98 -9.50 3.56 -4.92
C GLU A 98 -9.58 2.13 -4.43
N PRO A 99 -9.20 1.14 -5.27
CA PRO A 99 -9.24 -0.24 -4.84
C PRO A 99 -8.27 -0.41 -3.68
N ARG A 100 -8.85 -0.68 -2.51
CA ARG A 100 -8.15 -0.97 -1.28
C ARG A 100 -8.10 -2.46 -1.08
N TYR A 101 -6.89 -2.97 -0.94
CA TYR A 101 -6.64 -4.37 -0.69
C TYR A 101 -6.29 -4.54 0.79
N TYR A 102 -7.12 -5.27 1.51
CA TYR A 102 -7.00 -5.52 2.94
C TYR A 102 -6.51 -6.93 3.16
N VAL A 103 -5.44 -7.08 3.94
CA VAL A 103 -4.90 -8.38 4.34
C VAL A 103 -4.92 -8.45 5.84
N THR A 104 -5.63 -9.44 6.39
CA THR A 104 -5.61 -9.75 7.82
C THR A 104 -4.70 -10.93 8.05
N LEU A 105 -3.74 -10.79 8.95
CA LEU A 105 -2.77 -11.83 9.26
C LEU A 105 -2.51 -11.90 10.76
N ILE A 106 -1.97 -13.03 11.21
CA ILE A 106 -1.41 -13.23 12.54
C ILE A 106 0.09 -13.46 12.39
N PHE A 107 0.91 -12.71 13.12
CA PHE A 107 2.33 -12.95 13.24
C PHE A 107 2.65 -13.91 14.39
N GLN A 108 3.83 -14.54 14.34
CA GLN A 108 4.32 -15.48 15.35
C GLN A 108 5.83 -15.32 15.59
#